data_AF-A0AAV5SUD7-F1
#
_entry.id   AF-A0AAV5SUD7-F1
#
_cell.length_a   1.000
_cell.length_b   1.000
_cell.length_c   1.000
_cell.angle_alpha   90.00
_cell.angle_beta   90.00
_cell.angle_gamma   90.00
#
_symmetry.space_group_name_H-M   'P 1'
#
loop_
_entity.id
_entity.type
_entity.pdbx_description
1 polymer ?
#
loop_
_entity_poly.entity_id
_entity_poly.type
_entity_poly.pdbx_seq_one_letter_code
_entity_poly.pdbx_strand_id
1 'polypeptide(L)'
;MALKEVRAMAQLDHAHIVGYRGTWIEKPPDGWQHDADVEMLKKIQPARKYLMNFRDECVFIYIQMQLCNYSLSEWLKENTLPSSRNLTRLKGWFKQIV
;
A
#
# COMPACT_ATOMS: atom_id res chain seq x y z
N MET A 1 10.08 -12.84 8.40
CA MET A 1 10.52 -11.43 8.32
C MET A 1 9.31 -10.51 8.33
N ALA A 2 8.38 -10.66 7.38
CA ALA A 2 7.14 -9.86 7.28
C ALA A 2 6.33 -9.69 8.59
N LEU A 3 6.04 -10.76 9.34
CA LEU A 3 5.26 -10.63 10.59
C LEU A 3 5.94 -9.78 11.68
N LYS A 4 7.28 -9.70 11.68
CA LYS A 4 7.99 -8.80 12.62
C LYS A 4 7.75 -7.34 12.25
N GLU A 5 7.73 -7.03 10.95
CA GLU A 5 7.44 -5.69 10.43
C GLU A 5 6.00 -5.29 10.71
N VAL A 6 5.02 -6.19 10.51
CA VAL A 6 3.62 -5.90 10.84
C VAL A 6 3.44 -5.60 12.33
N ARG A 7 4.10 -6.36 13.20
CA ARG A 7 4.08 -6.10 14.65
C ARG A 7 4.70 -4.74 14.99
N ALA A 8 5.81 -4.39 14.35
CA ALA A 8 6.43 -3.08 14.55
C ALA A 8 5.49 -1.94 14.10
N MET A 9 4.87 -2.07 12.92
CA MET A 9 3.89 -1.09 12.42
C MET A 9 2.69 -0.93 13.33
N ALA A 10 2.18 -2.02 13.91
CA ALA A 10 1.02 -1.98 14.81
C ALA A 10 1.28 -1.22 16.13
N GLN A 11 2.54 -0.96 16.49
CA GLN A 11 2.91 -0.18 17.68
C GLN A 11 3.12 1.31 17.37
N LEU A 12 3.07 1.72 16.10
CA LEU A 12 3.28 3.11 15.73
C LEU A 12 1.98 3.89 15.88
N ASP A 13 1.97 4.88 16.76
CA ASP A 13 0.91 5.87 16.89
C ASP A 13 1.53 7.27 16.80
N HIS A 14 1.41 7.89 15.62
CA HIS A 14 1.99 9.19 15.33
C HIS A 14 1.20 9.92 14.24
N ALA A 15 1.02 11.23 14.38
CA ALA A 15 0.17 12.04 13.50
C ALA A 15 0.59 12.02 12.00
N HIS A 16 1.86 11.72 11.71
CA HIS A 16 2.40 11.68 10.34
C HIS A 16 2.71 10.25 9.85
N ILE A 17 2.31 9.23 10.62
CA ILE A 17 2.40 7.83 10.21
C ILE A 17 0.98 7.34 9.90
N VAL A 18 0.81 6.57 8.82
CA VAL A 18 -0.50 6.06 8.43
C VAL A 18 -1.02 5.12 9.52
N GLY A 19 -2.22 5.42 10.03
CA GLY A 19 -2.83 4.66 11.12
C GLY A 19 -3.08 3.19 10.74
N TYR A 20 -2.56 2.29 11.57
CA TYR A 20 -2.83 0.86 11.49
C TYR A 20 -4.20 0.53 12.09
N ARG A 21 -4.95 -0.39 11.47
CA ARG A 21 -6.27 -0.82 11.96
C ARG A 21 -6.37 -2.30 12.29
N GLY A 22 -5.60 -3.15 11.61
CA GLY A 22 -5.64 -4.59 11.85
C GLY A 22 -4.81 -5.39 10.86
N THR A 23 -4.60 -6.66 11.20
CA THR A 23 -3.96 -7.64 10.33
C THR A 23 -4.57 -9.01 10.58
N TRP A 24 -4.68 -9.79 9.52
CA TRP A 24 -5.09 -11.18 9.60
C TRP A 24 -4.36 -11.99 8.52
N ILE A 25 -4.37 -13.30 8.71
CA ILE A 25 -3.75 -14.25 7.81
C ILE A 25 -4.86 -15.12 7.23
N GLU A 26 -4.84 -15.30 5.92
CA GLU A 26 -5.74 -16.23 5.23
C GLU A 26 -4.91 -17.30 4.54
N LYS A 27 -5.39 -18.54 4.63
CA LYS A 27 -4.94 -19.66 3.81
C LYS A 27 -6.14 -20.08 2.97
N PRO A 28 -6.22 -19.64 1.70
CA PRO A 28 -7.31 -20.01 0.82
C PRO A 28 -7.36 -21.53 0.61
N PRO A 29 -8.54 -22.09 0.31
CA PRO A 29 -8.66 -23.45 -0.18
C PRO A 29 -7.86 -23.64 -1.49
N ASP A 30 -7.41 -24.86 -1.73
CA ASP A 30 -6.66 -25.21 -2.94
C ASP A 30 -7.43 -24.81 -4.21
N GLY A 31 -6.74 -24.16 -5.14
CA GLY A 31 -7.31 -23.67 -6.41
C GLY A 31 -8.18 -22.41 -6.32
N TRP A 32 -8.82 -22.12 -5.18
CA TRP A 32 -9.73 -20.96 -5.05
C TRP A 32 -9.03 -19.62 -5.30
N GLN A 33 -7.81 -19.47 -4.77
CA GLN A 33 -7.04 -18.23 -4.92
C GLN A 33 -6.70 -17.95 -6.39
N HIS A 34 -6.36 -18.98 -7.15
CA HIS A 34 -6.03 -18.83 -8.57
C HIS A 34 -7.23 -18.29 -9.33
N ASP A 35 -8.41 -18.88 -9.14
CA ASP A 35 -9.64 -18.45 -9.79
C ASP A 35 -10.02 -17.01 -9.40
N ALA A 36 -9.95 -16.69 -8.11
CA ALA A 36 -10.26 -15.35 -7.60
C ALA A 36 -9.28 -14.28 -8.12
N ASP A 37 -7.98 -14.56 -8.12
CA ASP A 37 -6.95 -13.64 -8.64
C ASP A 37 -7.09 -13.45 -10.15
N VAL A 38 -7.43 -14.51 -10.89
CA VAL A 38 -7.71 -14.41 -12.33
C VAL A 38 -8.88 -13.45 -12.58
N GLU A 39 -9.96 -13.52 -11.80
CA GLU A 39 -11.09 -12.59 -11.92
C GLU A 39 -10.74 -11.16 -11.51
N MET A 40 -9.99 -10.98 -10.42
CA MET A 40 -9.56 -9.67 -9.95
C MET A 40 -8.60 -9.00 -10.93
N LEU A 41 -7.61 -9.74 -11.44
CA LEU A 41 -6.60 -9.22 -12.36
C LEU A 41 -7.15 -8.92 -13.75
N LYS A 42 -8.20 -9.62 -14.21
CA LYS A 42 -8.97 -9.18 -15.40
C LYS A 42 -9.49 -7.75 -15.26
N LYS A 43 -9.78 -7.30 -14.03
CA LYS A 43 -10.25 -5.94 -13.73
C LYS A 43 -9.11 -4.92 -13.56
N ILE A 44 -7.86 -5.36 -13.38
CA ILE A 44 -6.71 -4.49 -13.05
C ILE A 44 -5.55 -4.79 -14.03
N GLN A 45 -5.50 -4.03 -15.15
CA GLN A 45 -4.46 -3.96 -16.21
C GLN A 45 -3.50 -5.16 -16.50
N PRO A 46 -3.18 -5.44 -17.78
CA PRO A 46 -2.46 -6.65 -18.21
C PRO A 46 -1.00 -6.80 -17.73
N ALA A 47 -0.40 -5.77 -17.12
CA ALA A 47 1.00 -5.78 -16.66
C ALA A 47 1.28 -6.75 -15.48
N ARG A 48 0.24 -7.35 -14.89
CA ARG A 48 0.34 -8.16 -13.67
C ARG A 48 0.27 -9.68 -13.88
N LYS A 49 0.44 -10.18 -15.11
CA LYS A 49 0.43 -11.64 -15.40
C LYS A 49 1.45 -12.45 -14.57
N TYR A 50 2.56 -11.83 -14.16
CA TYR A 50 3.57 -12.45 -13.28
C TYR A 50 3.07 -12.72 -11.85
N LEU A 51 1.98 -12.07 -11.43
CA LEU A 51 1.29 -12.34 -10.17
C LEU A 51 0.36 -13.56 -10.26
N MET A 52 0.37 -14.34 -11.35
CA MET A 52 -0.38 -15.60 -11.42
C MET A 52 0.48 -16.83 -11.12
N ASN A 53 1.80 -16.65 -10.93
CA ASN A 53 2.75 -17.73 -10.61
C ASN A 53 2.92 -17.89 -9.08
N PHE A 54 1.82 -18.10 -8.37
CA PHE A 54 1.87 -18.45 -6.95
C PHE A 54 1.64 -19.94 -6.76
N ARG A 55 2.17 -20.50 -5.67
CA ARG A 55 1.93 -21.90 -5.31
C ARG A 55 0.53 -22.01 -4.71
N ASP A 56 -0.16 -23.12 -4.97
CA ASP A 56 -1.53 -23.32 -4.49
C ASP A 56 -1.65 -23.28 -2.95
N GLU A 57 -0.57 -23.57 -2.23
CA GLU A 57 -0.51 -23.52 -0.76
C GLU A 57 -0.13 -22.14 -0.18
N CYS A 58 -0.24 -21.06 -0.95
CA CYS A 58 0.14 -19.74 -0.50
C CYS A 58 -0.69 -19.26 0.71
N VAL A 59 -0.01 -18.57 1.63
CA VAL A 59 -0.61 -17.91 2.79
C VAL A 59 -0.46 -16.41 2.60
N PHE A 60 -1.57 -15.68 2.79
CA PHE A 60 -1.62 -14.24 2.57
C PHE A 60 -1.71 -13.51 3.90
N ILE A 61 -0.97 -12.41 4.01
CA ILE A 61 -1.05 -11.49 5.14
C ILE A 61 -1.75 -10.24 4.65
N TYR A 62 -2.90 -9.94 5.24
CA TYR A 62 -3.65 -8.72 4.98
C TYR A 62 -3.33 -7.69 6.06
N ILE A 63 -3.11 -6.45 5.65
CA ILE A 63 -2.84 -5.32 6.55
C ILE A 63 -3.84 -4.23 6.22
N GLN A 64 -4.68 -3.90 7.18
CA GLN A 64 -5.64 -2.82 7.05
C GLN A 64 -5.05 -1.53 7.60
N MET A 65 -4.97 -0.53 6.74
CA MET A 65 -4.43 0.79 7.03
C MET A 65 -5.51 1.86 6.82
N GLN A 66 -5.30 3.05 7.36
CA GLN A 66 -6.07 4.24 7.01
C GLN A 66 -5.90 4.57 5.52
N LEU A 67 -7.01 4.95 4.86
CA LEU A 67 -6.99 5.41 3.46
C LEU A 67 -6.42 6.84 3.37
N CYS A 68 -5.49 7.04 2.44
CA CYS A 68 -4.91 8.34 2.09
C CYS A 68 -5.53 8.88 0.80
N ASN A 69 -5.59 10.20 0.65
CA ASN A 69 -6.24 10.83 -0.51
C ASN A 69 -5.39 10.77 -1.78
N TYR A 70 -4.11 11.15 -1.69
CA TYR A 70 -3.15 11.15 -2.79
C TYR A 70 -1.73 11.07 -2.24
N SER A 71 -0.79 10.61 -3.07
CA SER A 71 0.63 10.57 -2.78
C SER A 71 1.30 11.91 -3.07
N LEU A 72 2.41 12.19 -2.38
CA LEU A 72 3.27 13.34 -2.73
C LEU A 72 3.72 13.27 -4.19
N SER A 73 3.92 12.07 -4.73
CA SER A 73 4.33 11.87 -6.13
C SER A 73 3.27 12.33 -7.14
N GLU A 74 1.98 12.08 -6.87
CA GLU A 74 0.87 12.53 -7.71
C GLU A 74 0.77 14.06 -7.67
N TRP A 75 0.81 14.64 -6.47
CA TRP A 75 0.79 16.09 -6.31
C TRP A 75 1.96 16.77 -7.04
N LEU A 76 3.17 16.21 -6.97
CA LEU A 76 4.35 16.76 -7.65
C LEU A 76 4.25 16.73 -9.18
N LYS A 77 3.57 15.72 -9.74
CA LYS A 77 3.32 15.63 -11.19
C LYS A 77 2.34 16.69 -11.67
N GLU A 78 1.36 17.04 -10.85
CA GLU A 78 0.36 18.09 -11.17
C GLU A 78 0.90 19.51 -10.94
N ASN A 79 1.96 19.66 -10.13
CA ASN A 79 2.51 20.96 -9.74
C ASN A 79 3.96 21.10 -10.22
N THR A 80 4.16 21.25 -11.54
CA THR A 80 5.50 21.31 -12.16
C THR A 80 6.10 22.72 -12.23
N LEU A 81 5.27 23.77 -12.18
CA LEU A 81 5.74 25.16 -12.29
C LEU A 81 6.37 25.64 -10.98
N PRO A 82 7.41 26.49 -11.03
CA PRO A 82 8.01 27.08 -9.82
C PRO A 82 6.99 27.86 -8.97
N SER A 83 6.04 28.53 -9.61
CA SER A 83 4.99 29.31 -8.93
C SER A 83 3.97 28.44 -8.19
N SER A 84 3.73 27.19 -8.63
CA SER A 84 2.84 26.25 -7.92
C SER A 84 3.54 25.52 -6.77
N ARG A 85 4.87 25.64 -6.67
CA ARG A 85 5.71 25.02 -5.64
C ARG A 85 6.08 26.00 -4.52
N ASN A 86 5.09 26.37 -3.71
CA ASN A 86 5.32 27.25 -2.57
C ASN A 86 6.35 26.66 -1.58
N LEU A 87 7.49 27.34 -1.43
CA LEU A 87 8.62 26.91 -0.59
C LEU A 87 8.24 26.70 0.88
N THR A 88 7.38 27.54 1.46
CA THR A 88 6.94 27.40 2.85
C THR A 88 6.15 26.11 3.06
N ARG A 89 5.24 25.80 2.14
CA ARG A 89 4.46 24.55 2.16
C ARG A 89 5.37 23.32 2.00
N LEU A 90 6.29 23.35 1.03
CA LEU A 90 7.24 22.26 0.80
C LEU A 90 8.10 22.00 2.04
N LYS A 91 8.65 23.06 2.66
CA LYS A 91 9.41 22.95 3.92
C LYS A 91 8.55 22.33 5.03
N GLY A 92 7.27 22.69 5.10
CA GLY A 92 6.31 22.09 6.02
C GLY A 92 6.20 20.57 5.83
N TRP A 93 6.07 20.09 4.59
CA TRP A 93 6.03 18.65 4.31
C TRP A 93 7.35 17.95 4.64
N PHE A 94 8.49 18.54 4.30
CA PHE A 94 9.78 17.98 4.68
C PHE A 94 9.89 17.81 6.19
N LYS A 95 9.44 18.80 6.97
CA LYS A 95 9.40 18.71 8.45
C LYS A 95 8.48 17.61 8.97
N GLN A 96 7.43 17.23 8.25
CA GLN A 96 6.54 16.14 8.65
C GLN A 96 7.12 14.75 8.32
N ILE A 97 8.05 14.68 7.37
CA ILE A 97 8.68 13.44 6.88
C ILE A 97 9.89 13.05 7.73
N VAL A 98 10.67 14.04 8.20
CA VAL A 98 11.86 13.84 9.05
C VAL A 98 11.51 13.82 10.52
#